data_AF-A0A0B7NZL3-F1
#
_entry.id   AF-A0A0B7NZL3-F1
#
_cell.length_a   1.000
_cell.length_b   1.000
_cell.length_c   1.000
_cell.angle_alpha   90.00
_cell.angle_beta   90.00
_cell.angle_gamma   90.00
#
_symmetry.space_group_name_H-M   'P 1'
#
loop_
_entity.id
_entity.type
_entity.pdbx_description
1 polymer ?
#
loop_
_entity_poly.entity_id
_entity_poly.type
_entity_poly.pdbx_seq_one_letter_code
_entity_poly.pdbx_strand_id
1 'polypeptide(L)'
;MLTGCSTGQKSGNLDGVAVGEEFSREAASLSWPDGFPIPSPRYQEMDHPTVPGRSPGRAQPGVGMSDADSAWFCAWEDYYLQDPTSHADKVVTQLRGLHAMHMYQVASDANTREYFDNIVSSLELGDAGLLHKDVEANCTASSGVTPVGPR
;
A
#
# COMPACT_ATOMS: atom_id res chain seq x y z
N MET A 1 -31.74 30.22 -12.29
CA MET A 1 -31.29 29.14 -13.20
C MET A 1 -30.25 28.34 -12.44
N LEU A 2 -30.58 27.09 -12.09
CA LEU A 2 -29.66 26.17 -11.42
C LEU A 2 -28.74 25.60 -12.50
N THR A 3 -27.48 26.03 -12.51
CA THR A 3 -26.47 25.47 -13.42
C THR A 3 -26.06 24.11 -12.86
N GLY A 4 -26.61 23.04 -13.44
CA GLY A 4 -26.25 21.67 -13.12
C GLY A 4 -24.80 21.39 -13.49
N CYS A 5 -23.99 21.01 -12.50
CA CYS A 5 -22.69 20.39 -12.71
C CYS A 5 -22.92 18.95 -13.17
N SER A 6 -23.04 18.75 -14.48
CA SER A 6 -22.93 17.43 -15.12
C SER A 6 -21.70 17.44 -16.02
N THR A 7 -20.51 17.38 -15.42
CA THR A 7 -19.30 16.97 -16.14
C THR A 7 -19.08 15.49 -15.86
N GLY A 8 -19.55 14.67 -16.81
CA GLY A 8 -19.36 13.23 -16.79
C GLY A 8 -17.89 12.86 -16.69
N GLN A 9 -17.55 12.13 -15.63
CA GLN A 9 -16.27 11.48 -15.49
C GLN A 9 -16.27 10.31 -16.49
N LYS A 10 -15.64 10.50 -17.66
CA LYS A 10 -15.28 9.37 -18.51
C LYS A 10 -14.32 8.52 -17.68
N SER A 11 -14.69 7.28 -17.38
CA SER A 11 -13.81 6.27 -16.79
C SER A 11 -12.67 5.97 -17.76
N GLY A 12 -11.63 6.80 -17.72
CA GLY A 12 -10.39 6.66 -18.47
C GLY A 12 -9.23 6.49 -17.49
N ASN A 13 -8.11 5.97 -18.00
CA ASN A 13 -6.88 5.83 -17.21
C ASN A 13 -6.42 7.21 -16.68
N LEU A 14 -5.92 7.23 -15.45
CA LEU A 14 -5.45 8.39 -14.68
C LEU A 14 -4.00 8.77 -15.02
N ASP A 15 -3.63 10.06 -14.92
CA ASP A 15 -2.22 10.50 -14.86
C ASP A 15 -1.60 10.25 -13.48
N GLY A 16 -0.28 10.46 -13.39
CA GLY A 16 0.46 10.33 -12.14
C GLY A 16 -0.08 11.24 -11.03
N VAL A 17 -0.48 12.47 -11.33
CA VAL A 17 -1.11 13.37 -10.34
C VAL A 17 -2.38 12.75 -9.75
N ALA A 18 -3.32 12.30 -10.58
CA ALA A 18 -4.56 11.70 -10.09
C ALA A 18 -4.33 10.38 -9.32
N VAL A 19 -3.39 9.55 -9.76
CA VAL A 19 -2.98 8.34 -8.99
C VAL A 19 -2.37 8.73 -7.64
N GLY A 20 -1.55 9.77 -7.60
CA GLY A 20 -0.97 10.29 -6.35
C GLY A 20 -2.02 10.87 -5.39
N GLU A 21 -3.10 11.46 -5.92
CA GLU A 21 -4.23 11.91 -5.11
C GLU A 21 -5.07 10.73 -4.58
N GLU A 22 -5.28 9.68 -5.37
CA GLU A 22 -5.90 8.42 -4.89
C GLU A 22 -5.07 7.84 -3.75
N PHE A 23 -3.76 7.68 -3.95
CA PHE A 23 -2.83 7.18 -2.95
C PHE A 23 -2.90 8.00 -1.65
N SER A 24 -2.75 9.31 -1.76
CA SER A 24 -2.65 10.19 -0.57
C SER A 24 -3.94 10.18 0.24
N ARG A 25 -5.09 10.06 -0.43
CA ARG A 25 -6.40 10.00 0.22
C ARG A 25 -6.60 8.67 0.95
N GLU A 26 -6.26 7.57 0.31
CA GLU A 26 -6.36 6.24 0.91
C GLU A 26 -5.41 6.15 2.11
N ALA A 27 -4.13 6.47 1.90
CA ALA A 27 -3.11 6.42 2.94
C ALA A 27 -3.46 7.28 4.18
N ALA A 28 -4.08 8.45 3.98
CA ALA A 28 -4.51 9.31 5.08
C ALA A 28 -5.70 8.75 5.88
N SER A 29 -6.45 7.80 5.34
CA SER A 29 -7.56 7.13 6.01
C SER A 29 -7.12 5.94 6.89
N LEU A 30 -5.92 5.43 6.65
CA LEU A 30 -5.38 4.25 7.31
C LEU A 30 -4.70 4.57 8.64
N SER A 31 -4.75 3.62 9.57
CA SER A 31 -4.03 3.71 10.85
C SER A 31 -2.64 3.09 10.70
N TRP A 32 -1.61 3.92 10.66
CA TRP A 32 -0.21 3.50 10.48
C TRP A 32 0.42 3.04 11.80
N PRO A 33 1.42 2.14 11.76
CA PRO A 33 2.15 1.75 12.96
C PRO A 33 2.95 2.92 13.55
N ASP A 34 3.16 2.90 14.86
CA ASP A 34 3.92 3.95 15.54
C ASP A 34 5.37 3.99 15.00
N GLY A 35 5.84 5.19 14.64
CA GLY A 35 7.17 5.38 14.07
C GLY A 35 7.27 5.11 12.56
N PHE A 36 6.18 4.73 11.89
CA PHE A 36 6.13 4.53 10.44
C PHE A 36 5.39 5.71 9.77
N PRO A 37 6.11 6.61 9.09
CA PRO A 37 5.48 7.73 8.40
C PRO A 37 4.74 7.24 7.15
N ILE A 38 3.67 7.94 6.78
CA ILE A 38 3.00 7.75 5.49
C ILE A 38 4.00 8.04 4.37
N PRO A 39 4.24 7.10 3.44
CA PRO A 39 5.18 7.33 2.37
C PRO A 39 4.64 8.36 1.37
N SER A 40 5.55 9.10 0.73
CA SER A 40 5.17 10.05 -0.32
C SER A 40 4.86 9.31 -1.62
N PRO A 41 3.79 9.67 -2.35
CA PRO A 41 3.48 9.07 -3.65
C PRO A 41 4.59 9.37 -4.66
N ARG A 42 4.96 8.37 -5.47
CA ARG A 42 6.04 8.47 -6.48
C ARG A 42 5.52 8.31 -7.92
N TYR A 43 4.47 9.04 -8.27
CA TYR A 43 3.85 8.95 -9.61
C TYR A 43 4.20 10.10 -10.55
N GLN A 44 4.96 11.09 -10.09
CA GLN A 44 5.38 12.24 -10.92
C GLN A 44 6.18 11.81 -12.15
N GLU A 45 6.89 10.69 -12.07
CA GLU A 45 7.65 10.11 -13.19
C GLU A 45 6.75 9.56 -14.30
N MET A 46 5.48 9.24 -14.01
CA MET A 46 4.51 8.85 -15.03
C MET A 46 4.18 10.03 -15.95
N ASP A 47 4.20 11.25 -15.43
CA ASP A 47 3.81 12.45 -16.17
C ASP A 47 4.96 13.01 -17.02
N HIS A 48 6.20 12.67 -16.65
CA HIS A 48 7.43 13.13 -17.30
C HIS A 48 8.28 11.96 -17.79
N PRO A 49 7.94 11.36 -18.95
CA PRO A 49 8.73 10.27 -19.51
C PRO A 49 10.16 10.73 -19.79
N THR A 50 11.13 10.04 -19.18
CA THR A 50 12.58 10.31 -19.34
C THR A 50 13.13 9.82 -20.70
N VAL A 51 12.31 9.12 -21.48
CA VAL A 51 12.66 8.57 -22.79
C VAL A 51 11.98 9.40 -23.90
N PRO A 52 12.75 10.00 -24.83
CA PRO A 52 12.19 10.79 -25.93
C PRO A 52 11.18 9.99 -26.77
N GLY A 53 10.03 10.59 -27.07
CA GLY A 53 8.97 9.99 -27.89
C GLY A 53 8.03 9.03 -27.14
N ARG A 54 8.24 8.81 -25.84
CA ARG A 54 7.30 8.04 -25.01
C ARG A 54 6.18 8.96 -24.49
N SER A 55 4.94 8.51 -24.58
CA SER A 55 3.81 9.20 -23.95
C SER A 55 3.84 9.05 -22.43
N PRO A 56 3.29 10.01 -21.67
CA PRO A 56 3.07 9.86 -20.23
C PRO A 56 2.34 8.56 -19.90
N GLY A 57 2.77 7.92 -18.81
CA GLY A 57 2.13 6.73 -18.27
C GLY A 57 0.70 7.05 -17.85
N ARG A 58 -0.20 6.07 -18.01
CA ARG A 58 -1.58 6.16 -17.55
C ARG A 58 -1.94 4.88 -16.80
N ALA A 59 -2.53 5.01 -15.63
CA ALA A 59 -2.90 3.89 -14.77
C ALA A 59 -4.42 3.73 -14.68
N GLN A 60 -4.89 2.53 -14.37
CA GLN A 60 -6.32 2.34 -14.10
C GLN A 60 -6.69 3.03 -12.77
N PRO A 61 -7.92 3.53 -12.62
CA PRO A 61 -8.43 3.98 -11.32
C PRO A 61 -8.28 2.89 -10.26
N GLY A 62 -7.86 3.27 -9.06
CA GLY A 62 -7.63 2.36 -7.93
C GLY A 62 -6.19 1.85 -7.78
N VAL A 63 -5.29 2.15 -8.73
CA VAL A 63 -3.87 1.86 -8.57
C VAL A 63 -3.30 2.62 -7.36
N GLY A 64 -3.65 3.90 -7.18
CA GLY A 64 -3.15 4.66 -6.04
C GLY A 64 -3.65 4.11 -4.70
N MET A 65 -4.91 3.66 -4.64
CA MET A 65 -5.48 3.02 -3.45
C MET A 65 -4.78 1.69 -3.14
N SER A 66 -4.59 0.84 -4.16
CA SER A 66 -3.91 -0.46 -4.03
C SER A 66 -2.47 -0.31 -3.51
N ASP A 67 -1.75 0.68 -4.03
CA ASP A 67 -0.37 0.95 -3.61
C ASP A 67 -0.31 1.48 -2.17
N ALA A 68 -1.29 2.29 -1.75
CA ALA A 68 -1.40 2.77 -0.37
C ALA A 68 -1.69 1.62 0.61
N ASP A 69 -2.62 0.73 0.26
CA ASP A 69 -2.93 -0.48 1.04
C ASP A 69 -1.72 -1.42 1.14
N SER A 70 -0.99 -1.61 0.04
CA SER A 70 0.24 -2.41 0.02
C SER A 70 1.32 -1.82 0.93
N ALA A 71 1.54 -0.50 0.85
CA ALA A 71 2.51 0.20 1.70
C ALA A 71 2.12 0.12 3.18
N TRP A 72 0.82 0.21 3.47
CA TRP A 72 0.29 0.06 4.82
C TRP A 72 0.50 -1.37 5.36
N PHE A 73 0.26 -2.38 4.54
CA PHE A 73 0.48 -3.79 4.92
C PHE A 73 1.95 -4.02 5.27
N CYS A 74 2.86 -3.60 4.38
CA CYS A 74 4.30 -3.67 4.60
C CYS A 74 4.76 -2.91 5.86
N ALA A 75 4.19 -1.76 6.18
CA ALA A 75 4.55 -1.03 7.39
C ALA A 75 4.20 -1.81 8.67
N TRP A 76 3.07 -2.54 8.68
CA TRP A 76 2.71 -3.40 9.81
C TRP A 76 3.56 -4.66 9.92
N GLU A 77 3.95 -5.24 8.80
CA GLU A 77 4.89 -6.36 8.79
C GLU A 77 6.28 -5.94 9.29
N ASP A 78 6.82 -4.81 8.80
CA ASP A 78 8.08 -4.26 9.31
C ASP A 78 7.98 -3.91 10.80
N TYR A 79 6.85 -3.36 11.25
CA TYR A 79 6.61 -3.07 12.66
C TYR A 79 6.62 -4.35 13.51
N TYR A 80 6.01 -5.44 13.04
CA TYR A 80 6.09 -6.75 13.69
C TYR A 80 7.53 -7.21 13.86
N LEU A 81 8.35 -7.11 12.80
CA LEU A 81 9.73 -7.59 12.80
C LEU A 81 10.66 -6.84 13.76
N GLN A 82 10.31 -5.61 14.18
CA GLN A 82 11.10 -4.86 15.15
C GLN A 82 11.02 -5.44 16.58
N ASP A 83 9.85 -5.95 16.98
CA ASP A 83 9.65 -6.64 18.27
C ASP A 83 8.46 -7.61 18.18
N PRO A 84 8.66 -8.82 17.64
CA PRO A 84 7.58 -9.79 17.46
C PRO A 84 6.85 -10.14 18.75
N THR A 85 7.55 -10.11 19.89
CA THR A 85 6.96 -10.50 21.18
C THR A 85 6.00 -9.44 21.70
N SER A 86 6.36 -8.16 21.57
CA SER A 86 5.52 -7.06 22.04
C SER A 86 4.48 -6.59 21.01
N HIS A 87 4.68 -6.88 19.72
CA HIS A 87 3.86 -6.34 18.64
C HIS A 87 2.82 -7.32 18.07
N ALA A 88 2.91 -8.63 18.36
CA ALA A 88 2.07 -9.66 17.74
C ALA A 88 0.56 -9.35 17.76
N ASP A 89 -0.02 -9.12 18.93
CA ASP A 89 -1.49 -8.92 19.06
C ASP A 89 -1.97 -7.68 18.29
N LYS A 90 -1.17 -6.60 18.34
CA LYS A 90 -1.48 -5.35 17.65
C LYS A 90 -1.41 -5.53 16.14
N VAL A 91 -0.36 -6.18 15.63
CA VAL A 91 -0.17 -6.44 14.21
C VAL A 91 -1.27 -7.34 13.68
N VAL A 92 -1.54 -8.49 14.31
CA VAL A 92 -2.60 -9.41 13.90
C VAL A 92 -3.96 -8.69 13.83
N THR A 93 -4.26 -7.87 14.84
CA THR A 93 -5.51 -7.08 14.86
C THR A 93 -5.60 -6.13 13.69
N GLN A 94 -4.50 -5.46 13.34
CA GLN A 94 -4.46 -4.52 12.23
C GLN A 94 -4.55 -5.25 10.89
N LEU A 95 -3.71 -6.25 10.64
CA LEU A 95 -3.66 -6.97 9.36
C LEU A 95 -4.99 -7.64 8.97
N ARG A 96 -5.83 -8.03 9.93
CA ARG A 96 -7.21 -8.48 9.66
C ARG A 96 -8.07 -7.40 8.97
N GLY A 97 -7.76 -6.13 9.18
CA GLY A 97 -8.39 -5.00 8.52
C GLY A 97 -8.15 -4.97 7.01
N LEU A 98 -7.17 -5.71 6.49
CA LEU A 98 -6.89 -5.81 5.07
C LEU A 98 -8.13 -6.22 4.25
N HIS A 99 -9.01 -7.05 4.81
CA HIS A 99 -10.23 -7.49 4.12
C HIS A 99 -11.17 -6.36 3.74
N ALA A 100 -11.10 -5.22 4.42
CA ALA A 100 -11.92 -4.05 4.09
C ALA A 100 -11.29 -3.15 3.01
N MET A 101 -10.02 -3.40 2.64
CA MET A 101 -9.23 -2.50 1.81
C MET A 101 -9.42 -2.74 0.32
N HIS A 102 -9.11 -1.72 -0.49
CA HIS A 102 -9.26 -1.77 -1.94
C HIS A 102 -8.38 -2.86 -2.56
N MET A 103 -7.14 -3.00 -2.09
CA MET A 103 -6.21 -4.04 -2.53
C MET A 103 -6.84 -5.42 -2.42
N TYR A 104 -7.51 -5.74 -1.31
CA TYR A 104 -8.12 -7.05 -1.09
C TYR A 104 -9.42 -7.22 -1.87
N GLN A 105 -10.31 -6.23 -1.83
CA GLN A 105 -11.67 -6.35 -2.39
C GLN A 105 -11.72 -6.24 -3.91
N VAL A 106 -10.83 -5.42 -4.49
CA VAL A 106 -10.93 -5.01 -5.90
C VAL A 106 -9.70 -5.41 -6.70
N ALA A 107 -8.50 -5.20 -6.15
CA ALA A 107 -7.26 -5.36 -6.92
C ALA A 107 -6.71 -6.80 -6.92
N SER A 108 -7.03 -7.60 -5.90
CA SER A 108 -6.48 -8.95 -5.73
C SER A 108 -7.36 -10.04 -6.33
N ASP A 109 -6.73 -10.99 -7.01
CA ASP A 109 -7.39 -12.23 -7.41
C ASP A 109 -7.57 -13.21 -6.22
N ALA A 110 -8.14 -14.38 -6.47
CA ALA A 110 -8.37 -15.36 -5.41
C ALA A 110 -7.05 -15.85 -4.76
N ASN A 111 -6.01 -16.08 -5.57
CA ASN A 111 -4.73 -16.61 -5.08
C ASN A 111 -3.99 -15.56 -4.25
N THR A 112 -4.06 -14.30 -4.64
CA THR A 112 -3.43 -13.18 -3.93
C THR A 112 -4.11 -12.94 -2.59
N ARG A 113 -5.46 -13.03 -2.54
CA ARG A 113 -6.20 -12.97 -1.27
C ARG A 113 -5.86 -14.13 -0.34
N GLU A 114 -5.82 -15.35 -0.87
CA GLU A 114 -5.42 -16.53 -0.10
C GLU A 114 -3.99 -16.39 0.45
N TYR A 115 -3.08 -15.79 -0.33
CA TYR A 115 -1.73 -15.51 0.14
C TYR A 115 -1.72 -14.58 1.37
N PHE A 116 -2.45 -13.46 1.34
CA PHE A 116 -2.57 -12.57 2.49
C PHE A 116 -3.25 -13.25 3.69
N ASP A 117 -4.31 -14.01 3.45
CA ASP A 117 -5.01 -14.77 4.50
C ASP A 117 -4.07 -15.77 5.19
N ASN A 118 -3.20 -16.41 4.42
CA ASN A 118 -2.21 -17.35 4.94
C ASN A 118 -1.14 -16.65 5.79
N ILE A 119 -0.68 -15.44 5.41
CA ILE A 119 0.23 -14.65 6.25
C ILE A 119 -0.42 -14.38 7.61
N VAL A 120 -1.65 -13.84 7.62
CA VAL A 120 -2.36 -13.48 8.85
C VAL A 120 -2.64 -14.73 9.70
N SER A 121 -3.11 -15.81 9.08
CA SER A 121 -3.43 -17.07 9.79
C SER A 121 -2.18 -17.73 10.37
N SER A 122 -1.05 -17.72 9.66
CA SER A 122 0.22 -18.21 10.20
C SER A 122 0.70 -17.36 11.38
N LEU A 123 0.57 -16.04 11.28
CA LEU A 123 0.96 -15.12 12.34
C LEU A 123 0.14 -15.34 13.63
N GLU A 124 -1.16 -15.60 13.49
CA GLU A 124 -2.06 -15.97 14.61
C GLU A 124 -1.62 -17.26 15.33
N LEU A 125 -0.95 -18.16 14.63
CA LEU A 125 -0.38 -19.40 15.18
C LEU A 125 1.05 -19.21 15.72
N GLY A 126 1.58 -17.98 15.68
CA GLY A 126 2.94 -17.65 16.09
C GLY A 126 4.01 -18.00 15.05
N ASP A 127 3.61 -18.27 13.80
CA ASP A 127 4.53 -18.54 12.69
C ASP A 127 4.67 -17.29 11.79
N ALA A 128 5.79 -16.58 11.94
CA ALA A 128 6.12 -15.41 11.13
C ALA A 128 6.81 -15.77 9.79
N GLY A 129 6.93 -17.05 9.45
CA GLY A 129 7.71 -17.49 8.28
C GLY A 129 7.19 -16.98 6.93
N LEU A 130 5.87 -16.81 6.80
CA LEU A 130 5.27 -16.22 5.58
C LEU A 130 5.42 -14.69 5.55
N LEU A 131 5.25 -14.03 6.70
CA LEU A 131 5.48 -12.59 6.84
C LEU A 131 6.92 -12.21 6.47
N HIS A 132 7.92 -12.96 6.96
CA HIS A 132 9.32 -12.73 6.59
C HIS A 132 9.56 -12.80 5.07
N LYS A 133 8.91 -13.76 4.39
CA LYS A 133 9.03 -13.91 2.94
C LYS A 133 8.33 -12.78 2.19
N ASP A 134 7.19 -12.30 2.70
CA ASP A 134 6.47 -11.19 2.10
C ASP A 134 7.30 -9.91 2.18
N VAL A 135 7.85 -9.60 3.37
CA VAL A 135 8.72 -8.45 3.56
C VAL A 135 9.92 -8.47 2.61
N GLU A 136 10.59 -9.62 2.49
CA GLU A 136 11.75 -9.78 1.60
C GLU A 136 11.39 -9.58 0.12
N ALA A 137 10.23 -10.10 -0.31
CA ALA A 137 9.81 -10.07 -1.71
C ALA A 137 9.18 -8.73 -2.11
N ASN A 138 8.39 -8.12 -1.23
CA ASN A 138 7.40 -7.11 -1.60
C ASN A 138 7.55 -5.77 -0.86
N CYS A 139 8.23 -5.71 0.30
CA CYS A 139 8.25 -4.51 1.15
C CYS A 139 9.48 -3.61 1.03
N THR A 140 10.28 -3.78 -0.03
CA THR A 140 11.55 -3.06 -0.24
C THR A 140 11.43 -1.53 -0.45
N ALA A 141 10.22 -0.97 -0.46
CA ALA A 141 9.97 0.47 -0.60
C ALA A 141 9.89 1.24 0.74
N SER A 142 9.74 0.56 1.89
CA SER A 142 9.58 1.20 3.21
C SER A 142 10.91 1.64 3.85
N SER A 143 12.05 1.14 3.35
CA SER A 143 13.39 1.35 3.93
C SER A 143 14.03 2.70 3.58
N GLY A 144 13.24 3.78 3.56
CA GLY A 144 13.76 5.16 3.58
C GLY A 144 14.36 5.57 4.94
N VAL A 145 14.28 4.70 5.96
CA VAL A 145 14.98 4.88 7.23
C VAL A 145 16.39 4.31 7.09
N THR A 146 17.36 5.19 6.87
CA THR A 146 18.76 4.83 7.10
C THR A 146 18.90 4.46 8.58
N PRO A 147 19.39 3.26 8.94
CA PRO A 147 19.77 3.01 10.33
C PRO A 147 20.91 3.97 10.63
N VAL A 148 20.67 4.97 11.48
CA VAL A 148 21.76 5.72 12.10
C VAL A 148 22.44 4.76 13.06
N GLY A 149 23.37 3.96 12.52
CA GLY A 149 24.22 3.09 13.32
C GLY A 149 25.11 3.97 14.21
N PRO A 150 25.35 3.56 15.48
CA PRO A 150 26.22 4.30 16.36
C PRO A 150 27.68 4.14 15.89
N ARG A 151 28.40 5.26 15.77
CA ARG A 151 29.85 5.31 15.91
C ARG A 151 30.19 6.34 16.96
#